data_AF-A0A9D7NSI9-F1
#
_entry.id   AF-A0A9D7NSI9-F1
#
_cell.length_a   1.000
_cell.length_b   1.000
_cell.length_c   1.000
_cell.angle_alpha   90.00
_cell.angle_beta   90.00
_cell.angle_gamma   90.00
#
_symmetry.space_group_name_H-M   'P 1'
#
loop_
_entity.id
_entity.type
_entity.pdbx_description
1 polymer ?
#
loop_
_entity_poly.entity_id
_entity_poly.type
_entity_poly.pdbx_seq_one_letter_code
_entity_poly.pdbx_strand_id
1 'polypeptide(L)'
;MRAFARWTCAALLAALSLPGLVAAQSSNANLATVAVDYATLEPAFDPAITQYTATSDGNEFVCLFPAVDDPGATFLIDGMSAGFVCLDTTTFPRTAIVSVTAEDRITTRTTTSIWVAPFGEQCRYCLLWRQRLADLARLRSRRDRVRRAKHRCSDGLHLLRSRRFRSNPDHQWNSARHL
;
A
#
# COMPACT_ATOMS: atom_id res chain seq x y z
N MET A 1 57.93 -27.41 68.13
CA MET A 1 58.42 -26.25 67.36
C MET A 1 58.26 -26.60 65.89
N ARG A 2 57.52 -25.78 65.14
CA ARG A 2 56.88 -26.13 63.86
C ARG A 2 57.85 -26.04 62.67
N ALA A 3 57.73 -27.00 61.76
CA ALA A 3 58.42 -27.06 60.48
C ALA A 3 57.97 -25.94 59.53
N PHE A 4 58.92 -25.26 58.88
CA PHE A 4 58.64 -24.32 57.79
C PHE A 4 58.95 -25.00 56.46
N ALA A 5 57.89 -25.20 55.67
CA ALA A 5 57.93 -25.79 54.34
C ALA A 5 58.58 -24.83 53.35
N ARG A 6 59.52 -25.34 52.54
CA ARG A 6 60.11 -24.67 51.39
C ARG A 6 59.07 -24.60 50.27
N TRP A 7 58.68 -23.40 49.88
CA TRP A 7 57.84 -23.16 48.70
C TRP A 7 58.75 -22.99 47.47
N THR A 8 58.70 -23.95 46.57
CA THR A 8 59.31 -23.87 45.25
C THR A 8 58.56 -22.85 44.39
N CYS A 9 59.23 -21.76 44.01
CA CYS A 9 58.75 -20.81 43.01
C CYS A 9 58.89 -21.44 41.62
N ALA A 10 57.92 -22.25 41.23
CA ALA A 10 57.76 -22.75 39.87
C ALA A 10 56.31 -22.52 39.46
N ALA A 11 56.07 -21.43 38.71
CA ALA A 11 54.98 -21.22 37.76
C ALA A 11 54.62 -19.72 37.70
N LEU A 12 55.03 -19.05 36.62
CA LEU A 12 54.09 -18.45 35.66
C LEU A 12 54.91 -17.73 34.58
N LEU A 13 55.32 -18.46 33.54
CA LEU A 13 55.46 -17.84 32.22
C LEU A 13 54.03 -17.74 31.67
N ALA A 14 53.30 -16.71 32.08
CA ALA A 14 52.06 -16.34 31.42
C ALA A 14 52.43 -15.76 30.05
N ALA A 15 52.31 -16.60 29.03
CA ALA A 15 52.38 -16.19 27.65
C ALA A 15 51.34 -15.07 27.42
N LEU A 16 51.81 -13.87 27.09
CA LEU A 16 50.97 -12.85 26.47
C LEU A 16 50.58 -13.35 25.08
N SER A 17 49.52 -14.15 25.00
CA SER A 17 48.74 -14.26 23.79
C SER A 17 48.08 -12.90 23.56
N LEU A 18 48.71 -12.04 22.77
CA LEU A 18 48.04 -10.88 22.19
C LEU A 18 46.83 -11.45 21.42
N PRO A 19 45.58 -11.22 21.85
CA PRO A 19 44.45 -11.62 21.03
C PRO A 19 44.63 -10.92 19.69
N GLY A 20 44.62 -11.72 18.63
CA GLY A 20 44.80 -11.25 17.27
C GLY A 20 43.94 -10.02 17.03
N LEU A 21 44.50 -9.07 16.29
CA LEU A 21 43.79 -7.87 15.85
C LEU A 21 42.59 -8.33 15.00
N VAL A 22 41.45 -8.58 15.65
CA VAL A 22 40.17 -8.75 14.95
C VAL A 22 39.86 -7.37 14.43
N ALA A 23 39.97 -7.19 13.11
CA ALA A 23 39.47 -5.99 12.48
C ALA A 23 38.00 -5.83 12.91
N ALA A 24 37.65 -4.68 13.50
CA ALA A 24 36.29 -4.42 13.92
C ALA A 24 35.39 -4.53 12.68
N GLN A 25 34.41 -5.44 12.74
CA GLN A 25 33.44 -5.58 11.65
C GLN A 25 32.65 -4.28 11.52
N SER A 26 32.34 -3.92 10.28
CA SER A 26 31.63 -2.68 10.00
C SER A 26 30.18 -2.70 10.50
N SER A 27 29.73 -1.56 11.03
CA SER A 27 28.33 -1.31 11.41
C SER A 27 27.55 -0.56 10.31
N ASN A 28 28.11 -0.41 9.11
CA ASN A 28 27.45 0.26 8.00
C ASN A 28 26.33 -0.62 7.41
N ALA A 29 25.07 -0.22 7.65
CA ALA A 29 23.86 -0.86 7.12
C ALA A 29 23.15 0.00 6.05
N ASN A 30 23.90 0.79 5.28
CA ASN A 30 23.34 1.64 4.23
C ASN A 30 23.24 0.93 2.88
N LEU A 31 22.30 1.37 2.06
CA LEU A 31 22.25 1.03 0.63
C LEU A 31 23.09 2.05 -0.15
N ALA A 32 23.88 1.56 -1.10
CA ALA A 32 24.57 2.41 -2.08
C ALA A 32 23.63 2.82 -3.22
N THR A 33 22.74 1.91 -3.63
CA THR A 33 21.79 2.16 -4.73
C THR A 33 20.51 1.35 -4.57
N VAL A 34 19.42 1.85 -5.15
CA VAL A 34 18.24 1.05 -5.50
C VAL A 34 17.91 1.37 -6.95
N ALA A 35 18.38 0.52 -7.86
CA ALA A 35 18.00 0.61 -9.27
C ALA A 35 16.66 -0.12 -9.49
N VAL A 36 15.87 0.40 -10.42
CA VAL A 36 14.57 -0.16 -10.77
C VAL A 36 14.47 -0.24 -12.29
N ASP A 37 14.08 -1.42 -12.79
CA ASP A 37 13.75 -1.62 -14.19
C ASP A 37 12.24 -1.65 -14.38
N TYR A 38 11.80 -1.15 -15.53
CA TYR A 38 10.39 -1.11 -15.95
C TYR A 38 9.47 -0.31 -15.02
N ALA A 39 10.06 0.58 -14.21
CA ALA A 39 9.37 1.56 -13.41
C ALA A 39 10.26 2.78 -13.16
N THR A 40 9.62 3.91 -12.89
CA THR A 40 10.28 5.15 -12.47
C THR A 40 10.24 5.29 -10.96
N LEU A 41 11.39 5.46 -10.31
CA LEU A 41 11.51 5.68 -8.86
C LEU A 41 11.45 7.18 -8.54
N GLU A 42 10.50 7.58 -7.69
CA GLU A 42 10.34 8.96 -7.22
C GLU A 42 10.25 8.99 -5.68
N PRO A 43 11.07 9.81 -5.00
CA PRO A 43 12.16 10.63 -5.54
C PRO A 43 13.30 9.78 -6.12
N ALA A 44 14.24 10.41 -6.84
CA ALA A 44 15.49 9.74 -7.20
C ALA A 44 16.20 9.21 -5.94
N PHE A 45 16.93 8.10 -6.08
CA PHE A 45 17.56 7.43 -4.94
C PHE A 45 18.50 8.37 -4.17
N ASP A 46 18.28 8.46 -2.86
CA ASP A 46 19.11 9.13 -1.87
C ASP A 46 19.17 8.25 -0.60
N PRO A 47 20.35 7.89 -0.08
CA PRO A 47 20.48 7.02 1.10
C PRO A 47 19.84 7.60 2.38
N ALA A 48 19.55 8.91 2.43
CA ALA A 48 18.82 9.53 3.53
C ALA A 48 17.29 9.34 3.44
N ILE A 49 16.76 8.99 2.27
CA ILE A 49 15.33 8.78 2.04
C ILE A 49 15.00 7.31 2.20
N THR A 50 13.94 7.03 2.97
CA THR A 50 13.52 5.67 3.32
C THR A 50 12.19 5.25 2.69
N GLN A 51 11.53 6.18 1.98
CA GLN A 51 10.23 5.96 1.35
C GLN A 51 10.28 6.42 -0.09
N TYR A 52 9.90 5.52 -0.99
CA TYR A 52 9.89 5.76 -2.42
C TYR A 52 8.61 5.25 -3.05
N THR A 53 8.27 5.86 -4.18
CA THR A 53 7.24 5.37 -5.09
C THR A 53 7.90 4.90 -6.37
N ALA A 54 7.78 3.61 -6.69
CA ALA A 54 8.14 3.08 -8.00
C ALA A 54 6.87 2.99 -8.86
N THR A 55 6.78 3.76 -9.93
CA THR A 55 5.62 3.74 -10.83
C THR A 55 5.96 2.87 -12.03
N SER A 56 5.25 1.74 -12.21
CA SER A 56 5.45 0.85 -13.36
C SER A 56 5.26 1.59 -14.68
N ASP A 57 6.06 1.23 -15.68
CA ASP A 57 6.01 1.75 -17.05
C ASP A 57 5.02 0.97 -17.95
N GLY A 58 4.30 -0.01 -17.38
CA GLY A 58 3.27 -0.79 -18.09
C GLY A 58 3.71 -2.21 -18.49
N ASN A 59 4.88 -2.65 -18.03
CA ASN A 59 5.38 -4.01 -18.24
C ASN A 59 4.73 -5.00 -17.26
N GLU A 60 4.78 -6.30 -17.55
CA GLU A 60 4.21 -7.35 -16.69
C GLU A 60 4.91 -7.47 -15.34
N PHE A 61 6.18 -7.05 -15.27
CA PHE A 61 7.00 -7.08 -14.07
C PHE A 61 7.71 -5.75 -13.83
N VAL A 62 8.01 -5.48 -12.57
CA VAL A 62 8.94 -4.42 -12.13
C VAL A 62 10.07 -5.08 -11.36
N CYS A 63 11.33 -4.82 -11.74
CA CYS A 63 12.48 -5.44 -11.08
C CYS A 63 13.24 -4.43 -10.23
N LEU A 64 13.59 -4.82 -9.01
CA LEU A 64 14.34 -4.03 -8.03
C LEU A 64 15.74 -4.63 -7.86
N PHE A 65 16.76 -3.77 -7.96
CA PHE A 65 18.18 -4.10 -7.81
C PHE A 65 18.81 -3.25 -6.71
N PRO A 66 18.63 -3.61 -5.42
CA PRO A 66 19.33 -2.97 -4.33
C PRO A 66 20.81 -3.34 -4.33
N ALA A 67 21.66 -2.41 -3.91
CA ALA A 67 23.07 -2.68 -3.60
C ALA A 67 23.42 -2.07 -2.24
N VAL A 68 24.17 -2.83 -1.44
CA VAL A 68 24.72 -2.37 -0.16
C VAL A 68 25.96 -1.51 -0.39
N ASP A 69 26.15 -0.52 0.48
CA ASP A 69 27.34 0.35 0.47
C ASP A 69 28.57 -0.36 1.03
N ASP A 70 28.36 -1.23 2.01
CA ASP A 70 29.41 -2.06 2.59
C ASP A 70 29.42 -3.46 1.94
N PRO A 71 30.55 -3.92 1.36
CA PRO A 71 30.63 -5.25 0.75
C PRO A 71 30.51 -6.41 1.74
N GLY A 72 30.70 -6.16 3.04
CA GLY A 72 30.47 -7.12 4.12
C GLY A 72 29.02 -7.18 4.59
N ALA A 73 28.17 -6.22 4.21
CA ALA A 73 26.76 -6.20 4.55
C ALA A 73 25.93 -7.16 3.67
N THR A 74 24.77 -7.53 4.18
CA THR A 74 23.78 -8.36 3.48
C THR A 74 22.44 -7.65 3.46
N PHE A 75 21.57 -7.99 2.51
CA PHE A 75 20.22 -7.45 2.47
C PHE A 75 19.18 -8.51 2.15
N LEU A 76 17.95 -8.23 2.54
CA LEU A 76 16.77 -9.03 2.24
C LEU A 76 15.73 -8.14 1.56
N ILE A 77 14.94 -8.74 0.67
CA ILE A 77 13.75 -8.10 0.08
C ILE A 77 12.53 -8.90 0.53
N ASP A 78 11.58 -8.23 1.19
CA ASP A 78 10.42 -8.86 1.83
C ASP A 78 10.79 -10.06 2.75
N GLY A 79 11.95 -9.95 3.41
CA GLY A 79 12.49 -10.98 4.30
C GLY A 79 13.20 -12.16 3.61
N MET A 80 13.31 -12.17 2.28
CA MET A 80 14.02 -13.20 1.52
C MET A 80 15.40 -12.71 1.06
N SER A 81 16.42 -13.56 1.17
CA SER A 81 17.75 -13.24 0.63
C SER A 81 17.72 -13.37 -0.88
N ALA A 82 17.80 -12.25 -1.58
CA ALA A 82 17.81 -12.20 -3.03
C ALA A 82 18.74 -11.06 -3.46
N GLY A 83 19.56 -11.30 -4.50
CA GLY A 83 20.39 -10.22 -5.08
C GLY A 83 19.58 -9.17 -5.84
N PHE A 84 18.36 -9.52 -6.24
CA PHE A 84 17.36 -8.65 -6.86
C PHE A 84 15.99 -9.35 -6.80
N VAL A 85 14.90 -8.64 -7.10
CA VAL A 85 13.58 -9.26 -7.19
C VAL A 85 12.76 -8.66 -8.33
N CYS A 86 11.98 -9.48 -9.03
CA CYS A 86 11.00 -9.02 -10.01
C CYS A 86 9.59 -9.26 -9.49
N LEU A 87 8.77 -8.21 -9.48
CA LEU A 87 7.44 -8.20 -8.90
C LEU A 87 6.40 -8.21 -10.01
N ASP A 88 5.47 -9.15 -9.95
CA ASP A 88 4.34 -9.24 -10.89
C ASP A 88 3.37 -8.07 -10.67
N THR A 89 3.11 -7.31 -11.74
CA THR A 89 2.24 -6.13 -11.71
C THR A 89 0.77 -6.45 -11.40
N THR A 90 0.32 -7.69 -11.58
CA THR A 90 -1.02 -8.13 -11.17
C THR A 90 -1.24 -8.06 -9.66
N THR A 91 -0.16 -8.03 -8.89
CA THR A 91 -0.20 -7.92 -7.42
C THR A 91 -0.18 -6.47 -6.91
N PHE A 92 -0.21 -5.48 -7.81
CA PHE A 92 -0.10 -4.06 -7.45
C PHE A 92 -1.46 -3.42 -7.12
N PRO A 93 -1.48 -2.38 -6.26
CA PRO A 93 -0.32 -1.77 -5.58
C PRO A 93 0.19 -2.63 -4.42
N ARG A 94 1.51 -2.65 -4.22
CA ARG A 94 2.17 -3.33 -3.08
C ARG A 94 3.36 -2.54 -2.57
N THR A 95 3.80 -2.84 -1.36
CA THR A 95 5.04 -2.31 -0.80
C THR A 95 6.09 -3.41 -0.78
N ALA A 96 7.27 -3.14 -1.33
CA ALA A 96 8.46 -3.97 -1.14
C ALA A 96 9.31 -3.38 -0.01
N ILE A 97 9.78 -4.22 0.91
CA ILE A 97 10.60 -3.82 2.06
C ILE A 97 12.02 -4.33 1.84
N VAL A 98 12.99 -3.41 1.82
CA VAL A 98 14.42 -3.75 1.80
C VAL A 98 15.00 -3.55 3.20
N SER A 99 15.56 -4.61 3.77
CA SER A 99 16.27 -4.58 5.06
C SER A 99 17.73 -4.92 4.85
N VAL A 100 18.63 -4.11 5.39
CA VAL A 100 20.08 -4.32 5.34
C VAL A 100 20.60 -4.69 6.72
N THR A 101 21.45 -5.69 6.77
CA THR A 101 22.19 -6.12 7.96
C THR A 101 23.67 -5.87 7.71
N ALA A 102 24.31 -5.07 8.56
CA ALA A 102 25.74 -4.76 8.45
C ALA A 102 26.62 -6.00 8.67
N GLU A 103 27.91 -5.86 8.36
CA GLU A 103 28.91 -6.94 8.50
C GLU A 103 29.00 -7.47 9.94
N ASP A 104 28.81 -6.59 10.94
CA ASP A 104 28.77 -6.93 12.36
C ASP A 104 27.61 -7.88 12.74
N ARG A 105 26.62 -8.08 11.86
CA ARG A 105 25.39 -8.86 12.06
C ARG A 105 24.53 -8.43 13.24
N ILE A 106 24.81 -7.29 13.83
CA ILE A 106 24.10 -6.72 14.98
C ILE A 106 23.32 -5.49 14.50
N THR A 107 23.96 -4.63 13.73
CA THR A 107 23.36 -3.40 13.20
C THR A 107 22.47 -3.75 12.02
N THR A 108 21.16 -3.70 12.24
CA THR A 108 20.15 -3.90 11.18
C THR A 108 19.41 -2.60 10.93
N ARG A 109 19.21 -2.26 9.65
CA ARG A 109 18.43 -1.09 9.23
C ARG A 109 17.38 -1.52 8.21
N THR A 110 16.10 -1.36 8.58
CA THR A 110 14.97 -1.50 7.66
C THR A 110 14.82 -0.16 6.94
N THR A 111 15.46 -0.03 5.79
CA THR A 111 15.78 1.29 5.26
C THR A 111 14.82 1.74 4.19
N THR A 112 14.19 0.84 3.43
CA THR A 112 13.49 1.30 2.21
C THR A 112 12.16 0.59 2.00
N SER A 113 11.08 1.36 2.13
CA SER A 113 9.75 0.96 1.65
C SER A 113 9.53 1.55 0.26
N ILE A 114 9.36 0.66 -0.73
CA ILE A 114 9.10 1.05 -2.11
C ILE A 114 7.65 0.71 -2.40
N TRP A 115 6.81 1.74 -2.51
CA TRP A 115 5.43 1.58 -2.94
C TRP A 115 5.40 1.43 -4.46
N VAL A 116 4.99 0.26 -4.95
CA VAL A 116 4.98 -0.04 -6.38
C VAL A 116 3.58 0.19 -6.95
N ALA A 117 3.46 1.21 -7.79
CA ALA A 117 2.23 1.65 -8.42
C ALA A 117 2.04 0.98 -9.80
N PRO A 118 0.81 0.64 -10.19
CA PRO A 118 0.51 0.23 -11.56
C PRO A 118 0.64 1.41 -12.54
N PHE A 119 0.93 1.13 -13.81
CA PHE A 119 1.01 2.16 -14.86
C PHE A 119 -0.38 2.78 -15.12
N GLY A 120 -0.51 4.08 -14.86
CA GLY A 120 -1.71 4.86 -15.20
C GLY A 120 -3.04 4.24 -14.76
N GLU A 121 -4.12 4.46 -15.54
CA GLU A 121 -5.47 3.92 -15.27
C GLU A 121 -5.57 2.39 -15.36
N GLN A 122 -4.48 1.67 -15.63
CA GLN A 122 -4.47 0.23 -15.92
C GLN A 122 -4.43 -0.66 -14.67
N CYS A 123 -4.57 -0.08 -13.47
CA CYS A 123 -4.93 -0.90 -12.33
C CYS A 123 -6.27 -1.57 -12.66
N ARG A 124 -6.28 -2.89 -12.88
CA ARG A 124 -7.50 -3.68 -13.17
C ARG A 124 -8.60 -3.39 -12.13
N TYR A 125 -8.20 -3.11 -10.89
CA TYR A 125 -9.08 -2.62 -9.83
C TYR A 125 -9.65 -1.21 -10.10
N CYS A 126 -8.88 -0.25 -10.60
CA CYS A 126 -9.36 1.09 -10.99
C CYS A 126 -10.30 1.07 -12.20
N LEU A 127 -10.03 0.23 -13.22
CA LEU A 127 -10.93 0.08 -14.37
C LEU A 127 -12.29 -0.50 -13.95
N LEU A 128 -12.28 -1.54 -13.11
CA LEU A 128 -13.50 -2.11 -12.54
C LEU A 128 -14.24 -1.10 -11.66
N TRP A 129 -13.53 -0.28 -10.89
CA TRP A 129 -14.14 0.77 -10.08
C TRP A 129 -14.78 1.86 -10.94
N ARG A 130 -14.10 2.31 -12.00
CA ARG A 130 -14.64 3.26 -12.99
C ARG A 130 -15.88 2.71 -13.67
N GLN A 131 -15.87 1.44 -14.10
CA GLN A 131 -17.03 0.77 -14.69
C GLN A 131 -18.18 0.68 -13.69
N ARG A 132 -17.91 0.30 -12.44
CA ARG A 132 -18.91 0.23 -11.37
C ARG A 132 -19.53 1.60 -11.05
N LEU A 133 -18.74 2.67 -11.03
CA LEU A 133 -19.25 4.03 -10.87
C LEU A 133 -20.14 4.45 -12.05
N ALA A 134 -19.72 4.16 -13.28
CA ALA A 134 -20.52 4.43 -14.47
C ALA A 134 -21.85 3.66 -14.44
N ASP A 135 -21.85 2.42 -13.98
CA ASP A 135 -23.06 1.62 -13.80
C ASP A 135 -23.96 2.15 -12.69
N LEU A 136 -23.41 2.57 -11.55
CA LEU A 136 -24.17 3.23 -10.49
C LEU A 136 -24.82 4.54 -10.98
N ALA A 137 -24.11 5.32 -11.79
CA ALA A 137 -24.65 6.53 -12.41
C ALA A 137 -25.80 6.20 -13.38
N ARG A 138 -25.64 5.15 -14.22
CA ARG A 138 -26.71 4.64 -15.11
C ARG A 138 -27.94 4.18 -14.32
N LEU A 139 -27.75 3.49 -13.20
CA LEU A 139 -28.84 3.01 -12.34
C LEU A 139 -29.59 4.15 -11.63
N ARG A 140 -28.88 5.20 -11.17
CA ARG A 140 -29.50 6.41 -10.61
C ARG A 140 -30.36 7.11 -11.67
N SER A 141 -29.81 7.32 -12.87
CA SER A 141 -30.56 7.90 -14.01
C SER A 141 -31.82 7.12 -14.37
N ARG A 142 -31.78 5.79 -14.34
CA ARG A 142 -32.97 4.94 -14.56
C ARG A 142 -34.01 5.12 -13.44
N ARG A 143 -33.61 5.11 -12.16
CA ARG A 143 -34.52 5.33 -11.02
C ARG A 143 -35.20 6.69 -11.11
N ASP A 144 -34.47 7.74 -11.46
CA ASP A 144 -35.02 9.10 -11.58
C ASP A 144 -36.04 9.20 -12.71
N ARG A 145 -35.79 8.52 -13.84
CA ARG A 145 -36.76 8.42 -14.94
C ARG A 145 -38.06 7.73 -14.50
N VAL A 146 -37.97 6.62 -13.76
CA VAL A 146 -39.14 5.90 -13.23
C VAL A 146 -39.90 6.74 -12.21
N ARG A 147 -39.20 7.43 -11.29
CA ARG A 147 -39.83 8.34 -10.32
C ARG A 147 -40.58 9.47 -11.03
N ARG A 148 -39.95 10.13 -12.01
CA ARG A 148 -40.61 11.18 -12.81
C ARG A 148 -41.82 10.66 -13.59
N ALA A 149 -41.75 9.44 -14.14
CA ALA A 149 -42.88 8.82 -14.82
C ALA A 149 -44.05 8.54 -13.83
N LYS A 150 -43.74 8.08 -12.62
CA LYS A 150 -44.73 7.82 -11.57
C LYS A 150 -45.39 9.11 -11.08
N HIS A 151 -44.64 10.18 -10.87
CA HIS A 151 -45.19 11.50 -10.52
C HIS A 151 -46.13 12.02 -11.61
N ARG A 152 -45.70 12.01 -12.89
CA ARG A 152 -46.57 12.42 -14.01
C ARG A 152 -47.86 11.61 -14.11
N CYS A 153 -47.79 10.30 -13.84
CA CYS A 153 -48.96 9.44 -13.85
C CYS A 153 -49.93 9.78 -12.69
N SER A 154 -49.39 10.03 -11.50
CA SER A 154 -50.17 10.47 -10.33
C SER A 154 -50.84 11.83 -10.57
N ASP A 155 -50.11 12.80 -11.13
CA ASP A 155 -50.62 14.13 -11.44
C ASP A 155 -51.72 14.07 -12.52
N GLY A 156 -51.53 13.25 -13.56
CA GLY A 156 -52.55 12.99 -14.58
C GLY A 156 -53.82 12.37 -14.00
N LEU A 157 -53.69 11.43 -13.05
CA LEU A 157 -54.82 10.82 -12.36
C LEU A 157 -55.59 11.84 -11.50
N HIS A 158 -54.88 12.72 -10.79
CA HIS A 158 -55.49 13.83 -10.04
C HIS A 158 -56.25 14.80 -10.95
N LEU A 159 -55.68 15.15 -12.10
CA LEU A 159 -56.35 16.01 -13.09
C LEU A 159 -57.62 15.36 -13.66
N LEU A 160 -57.59 14.07 -13.98
CA LEU A 160 -58.78 13.33 -14.44
C LEU A 160 -59.87 13.23 -13.37
N ARG A 161 -59.49 13.07 -12.10
CA ARG A 161 -60.43 13.01 -10.96
C ARG A 161 -61.05 14.38 -10.69
N SER A 162 -60.28 15.47 -10.81
CA SER A 162 -60.77 16.84 -10.65
C SER A 162 -61.71 17.28 -11.79
N ARG A 163 -61.48 16.81 -13.03
CA ARG A 163 -62.42 17.03 -14.16
C ARG A 163 -63.73 16.27 -13.95
N ARG A 164 -63.68 15.04 -13.42
CA ARG A 164 -64.87 14.22 -13.13
C ARG A 164 -65.72 14.79 -11.99
N PHE A 165 -65.11 15.51 -11.04
CA PHE A 165 -65.84 16.19 -9.96
C PHE A 165 -66.54 17.48 -10.43
N ARG A 166 -66.02 18.14 -11.47
CA ARG A 166 -66.61 19.38 -12.02
C ARG A 166 -67.79 19.13 -12.98
N SER A 167 -68.04 17.86 -13.34
CA SER A 167 -69.10 17.47 -14.28
C SER A 167 -70.27 16.73 -13.62
N ASN A 168 -70.45 16.82 -12.29
CA ASN A 168 -71.59 16.21 -11.60
C ASN A 168 -72.69 17.27 -11.32
N PRO A 169 -73.88 17.23 -11.98
CA PRO A 169 -74.92 18.26 -11.82
C PRO A 169 -75.82 18.09 -10.57
N ASP A 170 -75.70 17.02 -9.79
CA ASP A 170 -76.79 16.58 -8.89
C ASP A 170 -76.68 17.03 -7.41
N HIS A 171 -76.03 18.15 -7.11
CA HIS A 171 -75.94 18.67 -5.73
C HIS A 171 -76.51 20.09 -5.53
N GLN A 172 -77.66 20.38 -6.14
CA GLN A 172 -78.51 21.49 -5.68
C GLN A 172 -79.99 21.10 -5.78
N TRP A 173 -80.53 20.38 -4.79
CA TRP A 173 -81.97 20.45 -4.47
C TRP A 173 -82.21 19.86 -3.07
N ASN A 174 -82.10 20.71 -2.04
CA ASN A 174 -82.89 20.57 -0.82
C ASN A 174 -82.72 21.82 0.04
N SER A 175 -83.53 22.85 -0.22
CA SER A 175 -83.85 23.93 0.73
C SER A 175 -84.98 24.79 0.13
N ALA A 176 -86.24 24.36 0.29
CA ALA A 176 -87.41 25.27 0.36
C ALA A 176 -88.72 24.46 0.46
N ARG A 177 -89.16 24.16 1.69
CA ARG A 177 -90.57 23.93 1.97
C ARG A 177 -90.92 24.59 3.31
N HIS A 178 -91.12 25.90 3.23
CA HIS A 178 -91.86 26.69 4.23
C HIS A 178 -92.79 27.62 3.45
N LEU A 179 -94.07 27.28 3.47
CA LEU A 179 -95.25 28.10 3.76
C LEU A 179 -96.49 27.29 3.36
#